data_AF-X1BM33-F1
#
_entry.id   AF-X1BM33-F1
#
_cell.length_a   1.000
_cell.length_b   1.000
_cell.length_c   1.000
_cell.angle_alpha   90.00
_cell.angle_beta   90.00
_cell.angle_gamma   90.00
#
_symmetry.space_group_name_H-M   'P 1'
#
loop_
_entity.id
_entity.type
_entity.pdbx_description
1 polymer ?
#
loop_
_entity_poly.entity_id
_entity_poly.type
_entity_poly.pdbx_seq_one_letter_code
_entity_poly.pdbx_strand_id
1 'polypeptide(L)'
;MEKLHLFLPNLLQDLIQVELQPPYPLQFLPHYQVQPPWLIGENIDDAEIILQDTGFSNIVVNEVLSQEIIGTVINQSPEPAQWVNYESEIYLEVSNGVEVPNVIGLKENKAINTLEGQGFIVDIQYGNSTEPVDQSVVYTQEPDPLTYVEYNSTVVIYIQE
;
A
#
# COMPACT_ATOMS: atom_id res chain seq x y z
N MET A 1 -86.47 26.17 9.10
CA MET A 1 -85.91 27.43 9.61
C MET A 1 -84.47 27.50 9.13
N GLU A 2 -84.17 28.52 8.32
CA GLU A 2 -82.87 29.21 8.14
C GLU A 2 -81.56 28.40 8.11
N LYS A 3 -80.58 28.63 7.22
CA LYS A 3 -80.32 29.65 6.19
C LYS A 3 -79.05 29.19 5.42
N LEU A 4 -78.98 29.54 4.13
CA LEU A 4 -77.84 30.08 3.35
C LEU A 4 -76.38 29.68 3.75
N HIS A 5 -75.41 29.48 2.85
CA HIS A 5 -75.17 30.05 1.52
C HIS A 5 -74.07 29.23 0.81
N LEU A 6 -74.12 29.22 -0.53
CA LEU A 6 -73.12 28.67 -1.46
C LEU A 6 -71.68 29.15 -1.19
N PHE A 7 -70.68 28.34 -1.55
CA PHE A 7 -69.71 28.61 -2.63
C PHE A 7 -68.78 27.40 -2.81
N LEU A 8 -68.77 26.81 -4.02
CA LEU A 8 -67.60 26.08 -4.55
C LEU A 8 -66.96 27.03 -5.58
N PRO A 9 -65.63 27.17 -5.62
CA PRO A 9 -64.88 26.25 -6.47
C PRO A 9 -63.46 25.88 -5.99
N ASN A 10 -63.09 24.64 -6.34
CA ASN A 10 -61.79 24.14 -6.82
C ASN A 10 -60.60 25.11 -6.84
N LEU A 11 -59.49 24.76 -6.18
CA LEU A 11 -58.12 25.17 -6.54
C LEU A 11 -57.11 24.19 -5.90
N LEU A 12 -56.72 23.18 -6.68
CA LEU A 12 -55.36 22.66 -6.65
C LEU A 12 -54.41 23.86 -6.85
N GLN A 13 -53.27 23.86 -6.15
CA GLN A 13 -52.10 24.78 -6.27
C GLN A 13 -52.04 25.88 -5.20
N ASP A 14 -51.40 25.57 -4.07
CA ASP A 14 -50.53 26.46 -3.27
C ASP A 14 -49.85 25.54 -2.22
N LEU A 15 -48.77 24.85 -2.56
CA LEU A 15 -47.38 25.27 -2.37
C LEU A 15 -46.94 25.43 -0.90
N ILE A 16 -45.99 24.57 -0.53
CA ILE A 16 -44.78 24.88 0.26
C ILE A 16 -44.85 24.70 1.80
N GLN A 17 -43.87 23.92 2.28
CA GLN A 17 -43.46 23.62 3.67
C GLN A 17 -44.41 22.80 4.54
N VAL A 18 -44.45 21.48 4.31
CA VAL A 18 -44.29 20.58 5.46
C VAL A 18 -42.91 19.96 5.33
N GLU A 19 -41.91 20.77 5.66
CA GLU A 19 -40.64 20.25 6.15
C GLU A 19 -40.97 19.36 7.34
N LEU A 20 -41.07 18.05 7.12
CA LEU A 20 -40.80 17.10 8.18
C LEU A 20 -39.29 17.11 8.41
N GLN A 21 -38.79 18.22 8.96
CA GLN A 21 -37.52 18.26 9.66
C GLN A 21 -37.75 17.42 10.93
N PRO A 22 -37.24 16.19 11.04
CA PRO A 22 -37.24 15.53 12.33
C PRO A 22 -36.43 16.42 13.29
N PRO A 23 -36.88 16.68 14.52
CA PRO A 23 -36.00 17.26 15.52
C PRO A 23 -35.08 16.13 15.99
N TYR A 24 -34.15 15.70 15.14
CA TYR A 24 -32.96 15.03 15.64
C TYR A 24 -32.09 16.12 16.24
N PRO A 25 -31.76 16.05 17.55
CA PRO A 25 -30.75 16.95 18.08
C PRO A 25 -29.47 16.73 17.24
N LEU A 26 -28.85 17.82 16.78
CA LEU A 26 -27.62 17.85 15.97
C LEU A 26 -26.39 17.19 16.65
N GLN A 27 -26.60 16.41 17.71
CA GLN A 27 -25.59 15.67 18.46
C GLN A 27 -25.62 14.16 18.21
N PHE A 28 -26.60 13.65 17.45
CA PHE A 28 -26.65 12.26 17.00
C PHE A 28 -26.74 12.20 15.47
N LEU A 29 -25.68 12.61 14.79
CA LEU A 29 -25.37 11.94 13.55
C LEU A 29 -25.05 10.49 13.96
N PRO A 30 -25.75 9.45 13.47
CA PRO A 30 -25.21 8.11 13.61
C PRO A 30 -23.82 8.19 12.98
N HIS A 31 -22.76 7.97 13.76
CA HIS A 31 -21.44 7.80 13.17
C HIS A 31 -21.62 6.66 12.16
N TYR A 32 -21.63 6.99 10.86
CA TYR A 32 -21.93 6.01 9.83
C TYR A 32 -20.80 5.00 9.90
N GLN A 33 -21.11 3.79 10.37
CA GLN A 33 -20.12 2.76 10.53
C GLN A 33 -20.06 1.91 9.28
N VAL A 34 -18.84 1.61 8.86
CA VAL A 34 -18.54 0.79 7.70
C VAL A 34 -17.40 -0.14 8.07
N GLN A 35 -17.33 -1.28 7.39
CA GLN A 35 -16.24 -2.23 7.54
C GLN A 35 -15.19 -1.95 6.45
N PRO A 36 -13.91 -1.78 6.79
CA PRO A 36 -12.90 -1.60 5.77
C PRO A 36 -12.79 -2.85 4.92
N PRO A 37 -12.58 -2.68 3.61
CA PRO A 37 -12.28 -3.80 2.73
C PRO A 37 -10.97 -4.45 3.20
N TRP A 38 -10.84 -5.72 2.87
CA TRP A 38 -9.59 -6.45 3.06
C TRP A 38 -8.58 -6.03 1.99
N LEU A 39 -7.41 -5.54 2.40
CA LEU A 39 -6.37 -5.03 1.47
C LEU A 39 -4.99 -5.62 1.67
N ILE A 40 -4.78 -6.36 2.75
CA ILE A 40 -3.52 -7.10 2.96
C ILE A 40 -3.34 -8.05 1.78
N GLY A 41 -2.25 -7.86 1.06
CA GLY A 41 -1.85 -8.60 -0.13
C GLY A 41 -2.10 -7.88 -1.45
N GLU A 42 -2.82 -6.75 -1.45
CA GLU A 42 -3.07 -6.00 -2.68
C GLU A 42 -1.86 -5.16 -3.09
N ASN A 43 -1.69 -4.92 -4.39
CA ASN A 43 -0.79 -3.87 -4.82
C ASN A 43 -1.36 -2.52 -4.36
N ILE A 44 -0.51 -1.62 -3.91
CA ILE A 44 -0.96 -0.37 -3.34
C ILE A 44 -1.85 0.43 -4.29
N ASP A 45 -1.59 0.39 -5.60
CA ASP A 45 -2.40 1.09 -6.59
C ASP A 45 -3.85 0.55 -6.64
N ASP A 46 -4.02 -0.77 -6.57
CA ASP A 46 -5.34 -1.42 -6.55
C ASP A 46 -6.03 -1.27 -5.19
N ALA A 47 -5.24 -1.34 -4.11
CA ALA A 47 -5.73 -1.17 -2.75
C ALA A 47 -6.36 0.22 -2.55
N GLU A 48 -5.74 1.25 -3.11
CA GLU A 48 -6.25 2.62 -3.10
C GLU A 48 -7.53 2.77 -3.91
N ILE A 49 -7.62 2.12 -5.09
CA ILE A 49 -8.84 2.13 -5.90
C ILE A 49 -10.00 1.49 -5.13
N ILE A 50 -9.77 0.33 -4.49
CA ILE A 50 -10.79 -0.38 -3.72
C ILE A 50 -11.27 0.45 -2.52
N LEU A 51 -10.35 1.11 -1.82
CA LEU A 51 -10.69 1.98 -0.70
C LEU A 51 -11.55 3.16 -1.15
N GLN A 52 -11.19 3.81 -2.27
CA GLN A 52 -11.96 4.91 -2.83
C GLN A 52 -13.36 4.48 -3.27
N ASP A 53 -13.48 3.35 -3.96
CA ASP A 53 -14.76 2.80 -4.42
C ASP A 53 -15.68 2.39 -3.26
N THR A 54 -15.09 2.04 -2.11
CA THR A 54 -15.83 1.70 -0.87
C THR A 54 -16.06 2.91 0.04
N GLY A 55 -15.64 4.09 -0.38
CA GLY A 55 -15.88 5.36 0.31
C GLY A 55 -14.89 5.67 1.44
N PHE A 56 -13.83 4.87 1.58
CA PHE A 56 -12.71 5.19 2.46
C PHE A 56 -11.76 6.12 1.74
N SER A 57 -11.87 7.40 2.06
CA SER A 57 -10.97 8.43 1.55
C SER A 57 -9.81 8.72 2.51
N ASN A 58 -9.85 8.20 3.73
CA ASN A 58 -8.82 8.45 4.76
C ASN A 58 -7.86 7.25 4.84
N ILE A 59 -6.90 7.17 3.92
CA ILE A 59 -5.95 6.06 3.75
C ILE A 59 -4.55 6.50 4.18
N VAL A 60 -3.84 5.62 4.89
CA VAL A 60 -2.47 5.76 5.34
C VAL A 60 -1.72 4.50 4.95
N VAL A 61 -0.47 4.62 4.50
CA VAL A 61 0.36 3.51 3.98
C VAL A 61 1.75 3.55 4.61
N ASN A 62 2.33 2.40 4.95
CA ASN A 62 3.59 2.26 5.67
C ASN A 62 4.46 1.15 5.07
N GLU A 63 5.42 1.50 4.22
CA GLU A 63 6.32 0.49 3.66
C GLU A 63 7.25 -0.12 4.72
N VAL A 64 7.48 -1.43 4.66
CA VAL A 64 8.44 -2.13 5.48
C VAL A 64 9.39 -2.89 4.59
N LEU A 65 10.62 -3.02 5.12
CA LEU A 65 11.60 -4.00 4.68
C LEU A 65 11.09 -5.36 5.07
N SER A 66 10.14 -5.72 4.25
CA SER A 66 9.72 -7.03 4.09
C SER A 66 10.46 -7.53 2.87
N GLN A 67 10.55 -8.83 2.84
CA GLN A 67 10.99 -9.53 1.67
C GLN A 67 9.89 -9.54 0.59
N GLU A 68 8.72 -8.96 0.88
CA GLU A 68 7.58 -8.91 -0.03
C GLU A 68 7.82 -7.88 -1.16
N ILE A 69 7.09 -8.02 -2.27
CA ILE A 69 7.34 -7.24 -3.48
C ILE A 69 7.02 -5.77 -3.25
N ILE A 70 7.88 -4.92 -3.79
CA ILE A 70 7.68 -3.48 -3.90
C ILE A 70 6.23 -3.15 -4.25
N GLY A 71 5.53 -2.51 -3.31
CA GLY A 71 4.16 -2.07 -3.49
C GLY A 71 3.08 -3.02 -2.96
N THR A 72 3.42 -4.15 -2.33
CA THR A 72 2.40 -5.09 -1.76
C THR A 72 1.97 -4.68 -0.37
N VAL A 73 0.69 -4.48 -0.08
CA VAL A 73 0.24 -4.24 1.30
C VAL A 73 0.51 -5.47 2.20
N ILE A 74 1.38 -5.37 3.19
CA ILE A 74 1.74 -6.43 4.14
C ILE A 74 1.00 -6.33 5.48
N ASN A 75 0.33 -5.23 5.76
CA ASN A 75 -0.51 -5.09 6.96
C ASN A 75 -1.61 -4.07 6.74
N GLN A 76 -2.63 -4.07 7.59
CA GLN A 76 -3.70 -3.09 7.56
C GLN A 76 -4.27 -2.89 8.96
N SER A 77 -4.59 -1.65 9.31
CA SER A 77 -5.28 -1.28 10.55
C SER A 77 -6.23 -0.12 10.28
N PRO A 78 -7.47 -0.08 10.77
CA PRO A 78 -8.19 -1.10 11.51
C PRO A 78 -8.26 -2.43 10.76
N GLU A 79 -8.43 -3.51 11.51
CA GLU A 79 -8.53 -4.83 10.90
C GLU A 79 -9.77 -4.89 9.98
N PRO A 80 -9.69 -5.60 8.86
CA PRO A 80 -10.81 -5.80 7.97
C PRO A 80 -12.02 -6.39 8.70
N ALA A 81 -13.23 -6.04 8.25
CA ALA A 81 -14.50 -6.39 8.91
C ALA A 81 -14.69 -5.82 10.34
N GLN A 82 -13.77 -5.00 10.86
CA GLN A 82 -14.03 -4.20 12.04
C GLN A 82 -14.99 -3.05 11.71
N TRP A 83 -16.03 -2.87 12.51
CA TRP A 83 -16.90 -1.69 12.38
C TRP A 83 -16.16 -0.45 12.85
N VAL A 84 -15.95 0.49 11.93
CA VAL A 84 -15.24 1.74 12.18
C VAL A 84 -16.08 2.91 11.69
N ASN A 85 -15.81 4.12 12.16
CA ASN A 85 -16.48 5.29 11.62
C ASN A 85 -16.07 5.46 10.15
N TYR A 86 -16.95 5.94 9.27
CA TYR A 86 -16.58 6.11 7.86
C TYR A 86 -15.45 7.12 7.63
N GLU A 87 -15.27 8.05 8.57
CA GLU A 87 -14.15 9.00 8.60
C GLU A 87 -12.89 8.40 9.24
N SER A 88 -12.95 7.14 9.72
CA SER A 88 -11.81 6.46 10.29
C SER A 88 -10.72 6.29 9.26
N GLU A 89 -9.52 6.46 9.75
CA GLU A 89 -8.29 6.27 8.99
C GLU A 89 -8.02 4.78 8.79
N ILE A 90 -7.56 4.40 7.59
CA ILE A 90 -7.11 3.06 7.22
C ILE A 90 -5.61 3.10 7.00
N TYR A 91 -4.84 2.62 7.96
CA TYR A 91 -3.43 2.28 7.83
C TYR A 91 -3.24 1.01 7.02
N LEU A 92 -2.23 1.01 6.17
CA LEU A 92 -1.69 -0.11 5.41
C LEU A 92 -0.20 -0.17 5.75
N GLU A 93 0.39 -1.35 5.89
CA GLU A 93 1.83 -1.49 5.71
C GLU A 93 2.06 -2.08 4.33
N VAL A 94 3.13 -1.73 3.62
CA VAL A 94 3.41 -2.18 2.24
C VAL A 94 4.82 -2.75 2.16
N SER A 95 5.12 -3.63 1.23
CA SER A 95 6.45 -4.20 1.12
C SER A 95 7.31 -3.50 0.10
N ASN A 96 8.60 -3.65 0.34
CA ASN A 96 9.66 -3.18 -0.50
C ASN A 96 10.89 -4.09 -0.28
N GLY A 97 10.98 -5.26 -0.95
CA GLY A 97 12.09 -6.27 -0.92
C GLY A 97 12.78 -6.53 -2.29
N VAL A 98 14.05 -7.00 -2.35
CA VAL A 98 14.85 -7.15 -3.62
C VAL A 98 15.73 -8.42 -3.66
N GLU A 99 15.88 -9.00 -4.86
CA GLU A 99 16.75 -10.14 -5.19
C GLU A 99 18.20 -9.80 -5.54
N VAL A 100 19.16 -10.30 -4.75
CA VAL A 100 20.60 -10.15 -4.96
C VAL A 100 21.02 -10.80 -6.29
N PRO A 101 21.58 -10.09 -7.29
CA PRO A 101 22.04 -10.74 -8.52
C PRO A 101 23.27 -11.63 -8.34
N ASN A 102 23.45 -12.61 -9.24
CA ASN A 102 24.69 -13.37 -9.33
C ASN A 102 25.74 -12.62 -10.13
N VAL A 103 26.87 -12.35 -9.49
CA VAL A 103 27.97 -11.67 -10.12
C VAL A 103 29.30 -12.41 -10.05
N ILE A 104 29.31 -13.63 -9.52
CA ILE A 104 30.47 -14.51 -9.54
C ILE A 104 30.87 -14.80 -11.00
N GLY A 105 32.17 -14.71 -11.29
CA GLY A 105 32.70 -14.86 -12.64
C GLY A 105 32.59 -13.60 -13.50
N LEU A 106 31.89 -12.56 -13.05
CA LEU A 106 31.89 -11.26 -13.73
C LEU A 106 33.13 -10.46 -13.36
N LYS A 107 33.58 -9.65 -14.32
CA LYS A 107 34.57 -8.61 -14.04
C LYS A 107 33.97 -7.61 -13.06
N GLU A 108 34.82 -7.09 -12.18
CA GLU A 108 34.49 -6.10 -11.15
C GLU A 108 33.46 -5.06 -11.63
N ASN A 109 33.77 -4.37 -12.73
CA ASN A 109 32.91 -3.32 -13.26
C ASN A 109 31.51 -3.80 -13.67
N LYS A 110 31.37 -5.01 -14.20
CA LYS A 110 30.08 -5.59 -14.62
C LYS A 110 29.30 -6.13 -13.42
N ALA A 111 29.99 -6.71 -12.45
CA ALA A 111 29.42 -7.17 -11.19
C ALA A 111 28.75 -6.00 -10.47
N ILE A 112 29.50 -4.92 -10.28
CA ILE A 112 29.04 -3.68 -9.66
C ILE A 112 27.78 -3.18 -10.37
N ASN A 113 27.84 -2.95 -11.70
CA ASN A 113 26.68 -2.46 -12.46
C ASN A 113 25.43 -3.37 -12.37
N THR A 114 25.62 -4.69 -12.22
CA THR A 114 24.50 -5.65 -12.18
C THR A 114 23.80 -5.63 -10.82
N LEU A 115 24.57 -5.65 -9.73
CA LEU A 115 24.04 -5.54 -8.37
C LEU A 115 23.41 -4.16 -8.14
N GLU A 116 24.12 -3.10 -8.51
CA GLU A 116 23.61 -1.73 -8.39
C GLU A 116 22.34 -1.52 -9.23
N GLY A 117 22.23 -2.16 -10.41
CA GLY A 117 21.06 -2.06 -11.28
C GLY A 117 19.79 -2.76 -10.78
N GLN A 118 19.91 -3.63 -9.76
CA GLN A 118 18.77 -4.22 -9.07
C GLN A 118 18.49 -3.56 -7.72
N GLY A 119 19.32 -2.59 -7.31
CA GLY A 119 19.14 -1.87 -6.05
C GLY A 119 19.93 -2.44 -4.87
N PHE A 120 21.07 -3.09 -5.11
CA PHE A 120 21.98 -3.57 -4.04
C PHE A 120 23.12 -2.62 -3.77
N ILE A 121 23.62 -2.65 -2.52
CA ILE A 121 24.89 -2.03 -2.15
C ILE A 121 26.00 -3.05 -2.31
N VAL A 122 27.09 -2.70 -2.99
CA VAL A 122 28.19 -3.63 -3.23
C VAL A 122 29.36 -3.30 -2.30
N ASP A 123 29.81 -4.26 -1.47
CA ASP A 123 31.07 -4.16 -0.73
C ASP A 123 32.14 -4.98 -1.45
N ILE A 124 33.35 -4.46 -1.61
CA ILE A 124 34.40 -5.11 -2.40
C ILE A 124 35.56 -5.52 -1.52
N GLN A 125 35.89 -6.80 -1.54
CA GLN A 125 37.01 -7.37 -0.81
C GLN A 125 37.99 -8.02 -1.78
N TYR A 126 39.26 -7.60 -1.78
CA TYR A 126 40.27 -8.24 -2.62
C TYR A 126 40.91 -9.41 -1.88
N GLY A 127 41.16 -10.50 -2.61
CA GLY A 127 41.73 -11.70 -2.05
C GLY A 127 42.14 -12.71 -3.11
N ASN A 128 42.50 -13.90 -2.65
CA ASN A 128 42.93 -15.00 -3.51
C ASN A 128 41.99 -16.20 -3.34
N SER A 129 41.44 -16.66 -4.46
CA SER A 129 40.67 -17.89 -4.54
C SER A 129 41.57 -19.11 -4.36
N THR A 130 41.01 -20.19 -3.82
CA THR A 130 41.67 -21.51 -3.80
C THR A 130 41.57 -22.22 -5.14
N GLU A 131 40.69 -21.75 -6.03
CA GLU A 131 40.47 -22.26 -7.38
C GLU A 131 41.06 -21.31 -8.44
N PRO A 132 41.42 -21.80 -9.64
CA PRO A 132 41.88 -20.94 -10.72
C PRO A 132 40.77 -19.98 -11.19
N VAL A 133 40.94 -18.69 -10.92
CA VAL A 133 40.04 -17.60 -11.35
C VAL A 133 40.89 -16.50 -11.99
N ASP A 134 40.36 -15.86 -13.04
CA ASP A 134 41.05 -14.73 -13.69
C ASP A 134 41.19 -13.54 -12.74
N GLN A 135 42.28 -12.79 -12.85
CA GLN A 135 42.47 -11.55 -12.10
C GLN A 135 41.32 -10.55 -12.34
N SER A 136 40.98 -9.81 -11.30
CA SER A 136 39.90 -8.81 -11.27
C SER A 136 38.50 -9.37 -11.58
N VAL A 137 38.27 -10.65 -11.28
CA VAL A 137 36.97 -11.32 -11.39
C VAL A 137 36.44 -11.62 -9.99
N VAL A 138 35.13 -11.50 -9.80
CA VAL A 138 34.46 -11.91 -8.56
C VAL A 138 34.56 -13.42 -8.41
N TYR A 139 35.19 -13.90 -7.35
CA TYR A 139 35.28 -15.33 -7.03
C TYR A 139 34.27 -15.76 -5.96
N THR A 140 33.76 -14.84 -5.12
CA THR A 140 32.67 -15.14 -4.18
C THR A 140 31.84 -13.88 -3.89
N GLN A 141 30.61 -14.04 -3.39
CA GLN A 141 29.78 -12.93 -2.88
C GLN A 141 29.01 -13.35 -1.62
N GLU A 142 28.53 -12.38 -0.83
CA GLU A 142 27.74 -12.57 0.39
C GLU A 142 26.81 -11.35 0.61
N PRO A 143 25.48 -11.49 0.75
CA PRO A 143 24.71 -12.71 0.68
C PRO A 143 24.93 -13.45 -0.63
N ASP A 144 24.77 -14.75 -0.57
CA ASP A 144 24.81 -15.60 -1.74
C ASP A 144 23.90 -15.02 -2.84
N PRO A 145 24.26 -15.23 -4.11
CA PRO A 145 23.41 -14.84 -5.22
C PRO A 145 21.98 -15.32 -5.04
N LEU A 146 21.07 -14.56 -5.63
CA LEU A 146 19.65 -14.84 -5.72
C LEU A 146 18.94 -14.84 -4.33
N THR A 147 19.52 -14.19 -3.31
CA THR A 147 18.90 -14.02 -1.98
C THR A 147 18.01 -12.78 -1.95
N TYR A 148 16.82 -12.94 -1.34
CA TYR A 148 15.95 -11.80 -1.08
C TYR A 148 16.26 -11.28 0.29
N VAL A 149 16.52 -10.02 0.23
CA VAL A 149 16.85 -9.25 1.36
C VAL A 149 15.93 -8.07 1.26
N GLU A 150 15.81 -7.45 2.40
CA GLU A 150 15.25 -6.13 2.46
C GLU A 150 15.79 -5.33 1.27
N TYR A 151 14.88 -4.73 0.50
CA TYR A 151 15.27 -3.89 -0.63
C TYR A 151 16.43 -2.97 -0.18
N ASN A 152 17.52 -2.84 -0.96
CA ASN A 152 18.81 -2.18 -0.60
C ASN A 152 19.83 -2.92 0.27
N SER A 153 19.66 -4.21 0.56
CA SER A 153 20.69 -4.83 1.41
C SER A 153 22.06 -4.92 0.73
N THR A 154 23.10 -5.10 1.54
CA THR A 154 24.48 -5.17 1.09
C THR A 154 24.82 -6.54 0.55
N VAL A 155 25.57 -6.56 -0.54
CA VAL A 155 26.20 -7.71 -1.16
C VAL A 155 27.70 -7.45 -1.21
N VAL A 156 28.44 -8.09 -0.32
CA VAL A 156 29.88 -8.21 -0.39
C VAL A 156 30.24 -9.06 -1.60
N ILE A 157 31.18 -8.63 -2.42
CA ILE A 157 31.80 -9.38 -3.50
C ILE A 157 33.30 -9.44 -3.22
N TYR A 158 33.87 -10.61 -3.47
CA TYR A 158 35.28 -10.86 -3.28
C TYR A 158 35.95 -11.02 -4.64
N ILE A 159 37.01 -10.26 -4.90
CA ILE A 159 37.65 -10.10 -6.19
C ILE A 159 39.06 -10.69 -6.17
N GLN A 160 39.39 -11.45 -7.21
CA GLN A 160 40.70 -12.09 -7.36
C GLN A 160 41.79 -11.04 -7.65
N GLU A 161 42.85 -11.02 -6.84
CA GLU A 161 44.09 -10.24 -7.07
C GLU A 161 44.93 -10.76 -8.24
#